data_AF-A0A165HQF7-F1
#
_entry.id   AF-A0A165HQF7-F1
#
_cell.length_a   1.000
_cell.length_b   1.000
_cell.length_c   1.000
_cell.angle_alpha   90.00
_cell.angle_beta   90.00
_cell.angle_gamma   90.00
#
_symmetry.space_group_name_H-M   'P 1'
#
loop_
_entity.id
_entity.type
_entity.pdbx_description
1 polymer ?
#
loop_
_entity_poly.entity_id
_entity_poly.type
_entity_poly.pdbx_seq_one_letter_code
_entity_poly.pdbx_strand_id
1 'polypeptide(L)'
;MPPPRCSTLPAAATTLETAAAALKVAREATDAIPIAGQILGSAAHIFELAEKIEKKRQAMHDLVTTSANYAHQIDLAVAGRVLEVSIERRLERLYTVFAKIEALFQRETAPQRAILRILHQVFVLPIRAEALAAELENEMKLFQALSLIDARLAVADTARIVEEDVRYEGDWRRLRHSDVQKLHIVHQYAVADGILTYAGARVDGELMIDAAWFLKHHHHLVWIGDTPLIDEFGEPQIGTFDDLEDEAFVASEHAVERILSALQQVRKPLASVLAEETRVDELYDGRFFDSLAASRVSYAQRALQLWDQLRTEKLAISVEVYRYTSAPVTLPLPESTITHAREHFTTAWEAQDQKRGACDAILHHALLRKQLLQPVHKGWIGVHHCGEITVLIRHTTVDDDGYIRLEEVIIHVPQESHLNAQIKELLRIESLFVGCVYLHEVQCYEEHTDCGFPAACSGPRLVS
;
A
#
# COMPACT_ATOMS: atom_id res chain seq x y z
N MET A 1 -71.05 44.37 45.88
CA MET A 1 -70.53 44.15 44.52
C MET A 1 -69.49 43.04 44.56
N PRO A 2 -69.72 41.87 43.94
CA PRO A 2 -68.65 40.95 43.58
C PRO A 2 -68.17 41.20 42.12
N PRO A 3 -66.91 40.85 41.78
CA PRO A 3 -66.29 41.21 40.50
C PRO A 3 -66.68 40.24 39.35
N PRO A 4 -66.42 40.61 38.08
CA PRO A 4 -66.87 39.85 36.93
C PRO A 4 -66.05 38.57 36.75
N ARG A 5 -66.74 37.50 36.33
CA ARG A 5 -66.12 36.25 35.89
C ARG A 5 -65.36 36.50 34.59
N CYS A 6 -64.04 36.36 34.65
CA CYS A 6 -63.16 36.36 33.50
C CYS A 6 -63.37 35.05 32.70
N SER A 7 -63.86 35.18 31.47
CA SER A 7 -64.02 34.09 30.50
C SER A 7 -62.74 33.94 29.68
N THR A 8 -61.82 33.08 30.12
CA THR A 8 -60.67 32.62 29.32
C THR A 8 -61.02 31.36 28.54
N LEU A 9 -61.55 31.51 27.32
CA LEU A 9 -61.81 30.40 26.38
C LEU A 9 -61.44 30.62 24.87
N PRO A 10 -60.69 31.65 24.41
CA PRO A 10 -60.27 31.70 23.00
C PRO A 10 -59.09 30.77 22.63
N ALA A 11 -58.19 30.45 23.56
CA ALA A 11 -56.88 29.85 23.25
C ALA A 11 -56.92 28.38 22.77
N ALA A 12 -57.94 27.61 23.16
CA ALA A 12 -58.04 26.19 22.80
C ALA A 12 -58.59 25.96 21.38
N ALA A 13 -59.35 26.90 20.81
CA ALA A 13 -59.87 26.76 19.45
C ALA A 13 -58.79 27.09 18.42
N THR A 14 -58.01 28.14 18.69
CA THR A 14 -56.89 28.60 17.82
C THR A 14 -55.77 27.57 17.71
N THR A 15 -55.58 26.72 18.72
CA THR A 15 -54.53 25.68 18.72
C THR A 15 -54.90 24.46 17.87
N LEU A 16 -56.18 24.10 17.78
CA LEU A 16 -56.64 22.97 16.96
C LEU A 16 -56.60 23.29 15.46
N GLU A 17 -57.04 24.47 15.04
CA GLU A 17 -56.97 24.92 13.64
C GLU A 17 -55.52 24.96 13.14
N THR A 18 -54.61 25.48 13.97
CA THR A 18 -53.18 25.56 13.66
C THR A 18 -52.56 24.17 13.53
N ALA A 19 -52.93 23.23 14.40
CA ALA A 19 -52.45 21.85 14.33
C ALA A 19 -52.97 21.11 13.09
N ALA A 20 -54.25 21.30 12.74
CA ALA A 20 -54.83 20.71 11.53
C ALA A 20 -54.14 21.25 10.25
N ALA A 21 -53.85 22.55 10.21
CA ALA A 21 -53.10 23.15 9.10
C ALA A 21 -51.67 22.60 9.00
N ALA A 22 -50.96 22.47 10.12
CA ALA A 22 -49.60 21.90 10.15
C ALA A 22 -49.57 20.45 9.66
N LEU A 23 -50.55 19.62 10.04
CA LEU A 23 -50.65 18.23 9.59
C LEU A 23 -50.95 18.13 8.08
N LYS A 24 -51.70 19.07 7.51
CA LYS A 24 -51.92 19.13 6.05
C LYS A 24 -50.64 19.47 5.29
N VAL A 25 -49.84 20.41 5.80
CA VAL A 25 -48.53 20.74 5.21
C VAL A 25 -47.56 19.55 5.34
N ALA A 26 -47.51 18.90 6.50
CA ALA A 26 -46.70 17.71 6.71
C ALA A 26 -47.09 16.57 5.74
N ARG A 27 -48.40 16.38 5.52
CA ARG A 27 -48.89 15.40 4.53
C ARG A 27 -48.30 15.65 3.14
N GLU A 28 -48.32 16.88 2.66
CA GLU A 28 -47.73 17.26 1.35
C GLU A 28 -46.21 17.03 1.31
N ALA A 29 -45.51 17.17 2.44
CA ALA A 29 -44.08 16.89 2.52
C ALA A 29 -43.74 15.38 2.52
N THR A 30 -44.71 14.51 2.81
CA THR A 30 -44.54 13.06 2.90
C THR A 30 -44.90 12.29 1.61
N ASP A 31 -44.97 12.97 0.46
CA ASP A 31 -45.37 12.37 -0.83
C ASP A 31 -44.55 11.12 -1.23
N ALA A 32 -43.32 11.00 -0.73
CA ALA A 32 -42.45 9.84 -0.95
C ALA A 32 -42.91 8.56 -0.22
N ILE A 33 -43.76 8.67 0.81
CA ILE A 33 -44.21 7.56 1.66
C ILE A 33 -45.75 7.64 1.78
N PRO A 34 -46.48 7.04 0.83
CA PRO A 34 -47.93 7.22 0.70
C PRO A 34 -48.72 6.94 1.98
N ILE A 35 -48.28 5.97 2.78
CA ILE A 35 -48.98 5.57 4.00
C ILE A 35 -48.82 6.55 5.17
N ALA A 36 -47.68 7.23 5.26
CA ALA A 36 -47.48 8.31 6.23
C ALA A 36 -48.40 9.49 5.92
N GLY A 37 -48.51 9.85 4.63
CA GLY A 37 -49.45 10.87 4.16
C GLY A 37 -50.92 10.52 4.48
N GLN A 38 -51.30 9.24 4.43
CA GLN A 38 -52.64 8.79 4.84
C GLN A 38 -52.88 8.96 6.34
N ILE A 39 -51.92 8.59 7.19
CA ILE A 39 -52.00 8.80 8.65
C ILE A 39 -52.14 10.28 8.98
N LEU A 40 -51.31 11.13 8.37
CA LEU A 40 -51.35 12.59 8.56
C LEU A 40 -52.68 13.18 8.09
N GLY A 41 -53.23 12.67 6.97
CA GLY A 41 -54.55 13.04 6.48
C GLY A 41 -55.68 12.68 7.45
N SER A 42 -55.69 11.44 7.96
CA SER A 42 -56.66 11.01 8.98
C SER A 42 -56.52 11.81 10.27
N ALA A 43 -55.30 12.10 10.72
CA ALA A 43 -55.05 12.94 11.89
C ALA A 43 -55.61 14.36 11.70
N ALA A 44 -55.35 15.00 10.56
CA ALA A 44 -55.90 16.32 10.25
C ALA A 44 -57.43 16.31 10.27
N HIS A 45 -58.07 15.27 9.71
CA HIS A 45 -59.52 15.16 9.71
C HIS A 45 -60.09 14.91 11.11
N ILE A 46 -59.42 14.11 11.95
CA ILE A 46 -59.79 13.92 13.36
C ILE A 46 -59.81 15.27 14.10
N PHE A 47 -58.86 16.16 13.83
CA PHE A 47 -58.82 17.51 14.43
C PHE A 47 -59.98 18.39 13.99
N GLU A 48 -60.29 18.42 12.70
CA GLU A 48 -61.43 19.17 12.16
C GLU A 48 -62.77 18.66 12.69
N LEU A 49 -62.89 17.35 12.91
CA LEU A 49 -64.08 16.75 13.52
C LEU A 49 -64.15 17.04 15.02
N ALA A 50 -63.01 17.02 15.72
CA ALA A 50 -62.94 17.31 17.14
C ALA A 50 -63.33 18.76 17.46
N GLU A 51 -63.00 19.71 16.59
CA GLU A 51 -63.41 21.11 16.73
C GLU A 51 -64.94 21.27 16.76
N LYS A 52 -65.65 20.44 15.98
CA LYS A 52 -67.12 20.44 15.89
C LYS A 52 -67.80 19.78 17.09
N ILE A 53 -67.06 19.02 17.90
CA ILE A 53 -67.58 18.32 19.07
C ILE A 53 -67.33 19.17 20.31
N GLU A 54 -68.41 19.69 20.89
CA GLU A 54 -68.42 20.67 21.99
C GLU A 54 -67.51 20.32 23.20
N LYS A 55 -66.88 21.35 23.79
CA LYS A 55 -65.77 21.42 24.78
C LYS A 55 -65.84 20.57 26.08
N LYS A 56 -66.72 19.58 26.23
CA LYS A 56 -67.01 18.95 27.55
C LYS A 56 -66.43 17.56 27.78
N ARG A 57 -65.50 17.05 26.97
CA ARG A 57 -64.98 15.68 27.15
C ARG A 57 -63.46 15.59 27.06
N GLN A 58 -62.85 15.59 28.23
CA GLN A 58 -61.41 15.46 28.42
C GLN A 58 -60.83 14.25 27.68
N ALA A 59 -61.43 13.05 27.81
CA ALA A 59 -60.91 11.84 27.16
C ALA A 59 -60.84 11.91 25.62
N MET A 60 -61.80 12.57 24.95
CA MET A 60 -61.73 12.75 23.49
C MET A 60 -60.70 13.81 23.09
N HIS A 61 -60.58 14.88 23.88
CA HIS A 61 -59.56 15.90 23.67
C HIS A 61 -58.15 15.32 23.86
N ASP A 62 -57.97 14.47 24.86
CA ASP A 62 -56.71 13.78 25.12
C ASP A 62 -56.37 12.81 23.99
N LEU A 63 -57.35 12.06 23.47
CA LEU A 63 -57.16 11.16 22.32
C LEU A 63 -56.75 11.95 21.07
N VAL A 64 -57.40 13.08 20.78
CA VAL A 64 -57.09 13.96 19.64
C VAL A 64 -55.68 14.51 19.78
N THR A 65 -55.35 15.07 20.95
CA THR A 65 -54.03 15.64 21.23
C THR A 65 -52.93 14.58 21.10
N THR A 66 -53.16 13.38 21.66
CA THR A 66 -52.23 12.25 21.57
C THR A 66 -52.05 11.80 20.12
N SER A 67 -53.14 11.75 19.34
CA SER A 67 -53.10 11.38 17.92
C SER A 67 -52.28 12.36 17.08
N ALA A 68 -52.39 13.68 17.32
CA ALA A 68 -51.52 14.65 16.62
C ALA A 68 -50.06 14.51 17.01
N ASN A 69 -49.76 14.41 18.30
CA ASN A 69 -48.38 14.28 18.77
C ASN A 69 -47.70 13.08 18.12
N TYR A 70 -48.43 11.98 17.99
CA TYR A 70 -47.96 10.76 17.32
C TYR A 70 -47.88 10.90 15.80
N ALA A 71 -48.84 11.55 15.15
CA ALA A 71 -48.77 11.82 13.72
C ALA A 71 -47.53 12.67 13.38
N HIS A 72 -47.23 13.68 14.20
CA HIS A 72 -46.03 14.50 14.05
C HIS A 72 -44.72 13.72 14.30
N GLN A 73 -44.69 12.82 15.28
CA GLN A 73 -43.53 11.94 15.49
C GLN A 73 -43.30 10.97 14.33
N ILE A 74 -44.38 10.45 13.72
CA ILE A 74 -44.29 9.60 12.53
C ILE A 74 -43.70 10.40 11.38
N ASP A 75 -44.18 11.62 11.12
CA ASP A 75 -43.64 12.51 10.09
C ASP A 75 -42.12 12.71 10.22
N LEU A 76 -41.65 13.11 11.41
CA LEU A 76 -40.21 13.27 11.68
C LEU A 76 -39.41 11.98 11.51
N ALA A 77 -39.99 10.82 11.83
CA ALA A 77 -39.31 9.54 11.75
C ALA A 77 -39.18 9.04 10.31
N VAL A 78 -40.13 9.37 9.44
CA VAL A 78 -40.20 8.85 8.06
C VAL A 78 -39.70 9.85 7.02
N ALA A 79 -39.65 11.14 7.34
CA ALA A 79 -39.24 12.19 6.42
C ALA A 79 -37.88 11.90 5.76
N GLY A 80 -37.89 11.82 4.42
CA GLY A 80 -36.69 11.64 3.59
C GLY A 80 -36.06 10.25 3.64
N ARG A 81 -36.72 9.23 4.21
CA ARG A 81 -36.18 7.88 4.35
C ARG A 81 -36.84 6.89 3.39
N VAL A 82 -36.07 5.89 2.94
CA VAL A 82 -36.63 4.67 2.33
C VAL A 82 -36.96 3.71 3.46
N LEU A 83 -38.22 3.29 3.56
CA LEU A 83 -38.67 2.45 4.68
C LEU A 83 -38.44 0.97 4.40
N GLU A 84 -38.03 0.24 5.43
CA GLU A 84 -38.04 -1.23 5.42
C GLU A 84 -39.49 -1.76 5.49
N VAL A 85 -39.74 -2.92 4.88
CA VAL A 85 -41.05 -3.61 4.85
C VAL A 85 -41.63 -3.80 6.26
N SER A 86 -40.77 -3.98 7.28
CA SER A 86 -41.17 -4.15 8.67
C SER A 86 -41.80 -2.88 9.27
N ILE A 87 -41.26 -1.71 8.94
CA ILE A 87 -41.74 -0.38 9.35
C ILE A 87 -43.01 -0.02 8.58
N GLU A 88 -43.04 -0.29 7.28
CA GLU A 88 -44.23 -0.07 6.44
C GLU A 88 -45.45 -0.82 7.00
N ARG A 89 -45.29 -2.10 7.34
CA ARG A 89 -46.35 -2.91 7.96
C ARG A 89 -46.82 -2.36 9.31
N ARG A 90 -45.97 -1.65 10.05
CA ARG A 90 -46.37 -0.98 11.31
C ARG A 90 -47.13 0.30 11.05
N LEU A 91 -46.73 1.07 10.04
CA LEU A 91 -47.49 2.23 9.60
C LEU A 91 -48.89 1.82 9.11
N GLU A 92 -49.05 0.68 8.42
CA GLU A 92 -50.38 0.15 8.07
C GLU A 92 -51.28 -0.11 9.28
N ARG A 93 -50.70 -0.68 10.35
CA ARG A 93 -51.43 -0.92 11.59
C ARG A 93 -51.79 0.37 12.29
N LEU A 94 -50.86 1.32 12.37
CA LEU A 94 -51.12 2.66 12.91
C LEU A 94 -52.23 3.36 12.11
N TYR A 95 -52.16 3.35 10.78
CA TYR A 95 -53.21 3.89 9.92
C TYR A 95 -54.58 3.27 10.22
N THR A 96 -54.64 1.95 10.43
CA THR A 96 -55.89 1.28 10.82
C THR A 96 -56.44 1.82 12.14
N VAL A 97 -55.58 2.12 13.12
CA VAL A 97 -55.99 2.74 14.39
C VAL A 97 -56.49 4.17 14.17
N PHE A 98 -55.77 4.99 13.39
CA PHE A 98 -56.21 6.34 13.03
C PHE A 98 -57.57 6.33 12.31
N ALA A 99 -57.78 5.41 11.36
CA ALA A 99 -59.05 5.26 10.67
C ALA A 99 -60.20 4.86 11.62
N LYS A 100 -59.94 4.01 12.63
CA LYS A 100 -60.93 3.69 13.68
C LYS A 100 -61.28 4.90 14.53
N ILE A 101 -60.29 5.73 14.89
CA ILE A 101 -60.49 6.98 15.64
C ILE A 101 -61.33 7.94 14.78
N GLU A 102 -60.94 8.14 13.52
CA GLU A 102 -61.68 8.98 12.59
C GLU A 102 -63.14 8.54 12.43
N ALA A 103 -63.38 7.24 12.25
CA ALA A 103 -64.73 6.67 12.17
C ALA A 103 -65.54 6.87 13.46
N LEU A 104 -64.89 6.87 14.64
CA LEU A 104 -65.55 7.20 15.91
C LEU A 104 -66.04 8.66 15.89
N PHE A 105 -65.19 9.59 15.46
CA PHE A 105 -65.52 11.02 15.38
C PHE A 105 -66.58 11.32 14.32
N GLN A 106 -66.50 10.71 13.13
CA GLN A 106 -67.52 10.85 12.07
C GLN A 106 -68.90 10.42 12.57
N ARG A 107 -68.99 9.28 13.28
CA ARG A 107 -70.26 8.77 13.85
C ARG A 107 -70.87 9.72 14.87
N GLU A 108 -70.06 10.45 15.63
CA GLU A 108 -70.54 11.44 16.60
C GLU A 108 -71.03 12.73 15.95
N THR A 109 -70.51 13.08 14.77
CA THR A 109 -70.99 14.25 14.00
C THR A 109 -72.25 13.98 13.18
N ALA A 110 -72.68 12.72 13.04
CA ALA A 110 -73.88 12.36 12.29
C ALA A 110 -75.19 12.73 13.02
N PRO A 111 -76.26 13.11 12.31
CA PRO A 111 -77.55 13.46 12.91
C PRO A 111 -78.24 12.23 13.52
N GLN A 112 -78.07 12.02 14.83
CA GLN A 112 -78.76 10.96 15.59
C GLN A 112 -79.87 11.51 16.50
N ARG A 113 -80.84 10.66 16.84
CA ARG A 113 -81.96 10.96 17.75
C ARG A 113 -81.42 11.37 19.14
N ALA A 114 -81.93 12.48 19.68
CA ALA A 114 -81.38 13.18 20.85
C ALA A 114 -81.20 12.34 22.14
N ILE A 115 -82.06 11.34 22.38
CA ILE A 115 -82.04 10.55 23.62
C ILE A 115 -80.96 9.44 23.57
N LEU A 116 -80.81 8.77 22.42
CA LEU A 116 -79.74 7.77 22.22
C LEU A 116 -78.36 8.44 22.20
N ARG A 117 -78.30 9.68 21.72
CA ARG A 117 -77.10 10.51 21.75
C ARG A 117 -76.61 10.69 23.19
N ILE A 118 -77.45 11.04 24.15
CA ILE A 118 -77.01 11.30 25.54
C ILE A 118 -76.42 10.04 26.21
N LEU A 119 -77.06 8.87 26.09
CA LEU A 119 -76.59 7.63 26.70
C LEU A 119 -75.31 7.09 26.05
N HIS A 120 -75.25 7.09 24.71
CA HIS A 120 -74.06 6.69 23.97
C HIS A 120 -72.87 7.60 24.33
N GLN A 121 -73.15 8.89 24.48
CA GLN A 121 -72.16 9.92 24.74
C GLN A 121 -71.59 9.94 26.16
N VAL A 122 -72.38 9.54 27.18
CA VAL A 122 -71.93 9.56 28.58
C VAL A 122 -71.17 8.28 28.93
N PHE A 123 -71.56 7.12 28.41
CA PHE A 123 -71.03 5.84 28.87
C PHE A 123 -70.19 5.09 27.84
N VAL A 124 -70.62 5.04 26.57
CA VAL A 124 -69.98 4.18 25.56
C VAL A 124 -68.78 4.88 24.92
N LEU A 125 -68.91 6.19 24.70
CA LEU A 125 -67.91 6.96 23.97
C LEU A 125 -66.58 7.13 24.72
N PRO A 126 -66.55 7.46 26.03
CA PRO A 126 -65.29 7.57 26.77
C PRO A 126 -64.55 6.23 26.84
N ILE A 127 -65.27 5.13 27.09
CA ILE A 127 -64.69 3.78 27.15
C ILE A 127 -64.07 3.40 25.80
N ARG A 128 -64.72 3.72 24.68
CA ARG A 128 -64.17 3.48 23.34
C ARG A 128 -62.99 4.39 23.03
N ALA A 129 -63.03 5.65 23.45
CA ALA A 129 -61.92 6.57 23.29
C ALA A 129 -60.69 6.13 24.09
N GLU A 130 -60.87 5.69 25.33
CA GLU A 130 -59.81 5.13 26.18
C GLU A 130 -59.24 3.83 25.58
N ALA A 131 -60.08 2.94 25.08
CA ALA A 131 -59.63 1.71 24.41
C ALA A 131 -58.81 2.01 23.14
N LEU A 132 -59.24 2.97 22.32
CA LEU A 132 -58.49 3.41 21.14
C LEU A 132 -57.21 4.15 21.50
N ALA A 133 -57.21 4.92 22.60
CA ALA A 133 -56.00 5.56 23.12
C ALA A 133 -54.96 4.51 23.52
N ALA A 134 -55.38 3.44 24.20
CA ALA A 134 -54.50 2.34 24.58
C ALA A 134 -54.00 1.55 23.35
N GLU A 135 -54.85 1.31 22.33
CA GLU A 135 -54.44 0.66 21.08
C GLU A 135 -53.41 1.52 20.32
N LEU A 136 -53.65 2.84 20.23
CA LEU A 136 -52.75 3.80 19.61
C LEU A 136 -51.40 3.89 20.33
N GLU A 137 -51.41 3.99 21.67
CA GLU A 137 -50.20 4.02 22.48
C GLU A 137 -49.37 2.73 22.32
N ASN A 138 -50.04 1.58 22.28
CA ASN A 138 -49.37 0.29 22.09
C ASN A 138 -48.69 0.18 20.72
N GLU A 139 -49.39 0.51 19.63
CA GLU A 139 -48.78 0.48 18.30
C GLU A 139 -47.68 1.54 18.14
N MET A 140 -47.80 2.71 18.79
CA MET A 140 -46.75 3.72 18.78
C MET A 140 -45.48 3.26 19.51
N LYS A 141 -45.61 2.59 20.67
CA LYS A 141 -44.45 2.01 21.38
C LYS A 141 -43.73 0.97 20.51
N LEU A 142 -44.48 0.14 19.79
CA LEU A 142 -43.92 -0.85 18.87
C LEU A 142 -43.24 -0.19 17.67
N PHE A 143 -43.84 0.86 17.10
CA PHE A 143 -43.25 1.64 16.03
C PHE A 143 -41.93 2.29 16.47
N GLN A 144 -41.91 3.00 17.61
CA GLN A 144 -40.70 3.64 18.15
C GLN A 144 -39.58 2.65 18.42
N ALA A 145 -39.90 1.46 18.96
CA ALA A 145 -38.91 0.41 19.21
C ALA A 145 -38.28 -0.09 17.90
N LEU A 146 -39.09 -0.31 16.86
CA LEU A 146 -38.62 -0.73 15.54
C LEU A 146 -37.80 0.36 14.85
N SER A 147 -38.26 1.61 14.86
CA SER A 147 -37.52 2.75 14.29
C SER A 147 -36.16 2.97 14.97
N LEU A 148 -36.06 2.72 16.29
CA LEU A 148 -34.78 2.81 17.01
C LEU A 148 -33.81 1.69 16.60
N ILE A 149 -34.32 0.46 16.41
CA ILE A 149 -33.51 -0.67 15.94
C ILE A 149 -33.01 -0.38 14.52
N ASP A 150 -33.88 0.06 13.63
CA ASP A 150 -33.54 0.40 12.24
C ASP A 150 -32.49 1.52 12.17
N ALA A 151 -32.67 2.59 12.95
CA ALA A 151 -31.66 3.66 13.03
C ALA A 151 -30.30 3.16 13.54
N ARG A 152 -30.28 2.24 14.50
CA ARG A 152 -29.02 1.64 14.99
C ARG A 152 -28.37 0.73 13.95
N LEU A 153 -29.16 -0.04 13.22
CA LEU A 153 -28.67 -0.87 12.12
C LEU A 153 -28.10 -0.01 11.00
N ALA A 154 -28.81 1.05 10.58
CA ALA A 154 -28.33 1.98 9.57
C ALA A 154 -27.04 2.70 10.00
N VAL A 155 -26.90 3.07 11.27
CA VAL A 155 -25.64 3.63 11.82
C VAL A 155 -24.54 2.58 11.82
N ALA A 156 -24.83 1.33 12.18
CA ALA A 156 -23.86 0.25 12.14
C ALA A 156 -23.41 -0.06 10.69
N ASP A 157 -24.33 -0.05 9.73
CA ASP A 157 -24.02 -0.24 8.32
C ASP A 157 -23.24 0.95 7.75
N THR A 158 -23.61 2.18 8.11
CA THR A 158 -22.82 3.37 7.73
C THR A 158 -21.44 3.32 8.36
N ALA A 159 -21.32 2.92 9.63
CA ALA A 159 -20.02 2.74 10.27
C ALA A 159 -19.21 1.63 9.60
N ARG A 160 -19.85 0.55 9.15
CA ARG A 160 -19.21 -0.52 8.37
C ARG A 160 -18.77 -0.02 6.99
N ILE A 161 -19.60 0.75 6.29
CA ILE A 161 -19.27 1.35 4.99
C ILE A 161 -18.15 2.37 5.14
N VAL A 162 -18.21 3.24 6.15
CA VAL A 162 -17.12 4.20 6.45
C VAL A 162 -15.86 3.45 6.85
N GLU A 163 -15.98 2.38 7.63
CA GLU A 163 -14.83 1.52 7.94
C GLU A 163 -14.30 0.81 6.70
N GLU A 164 -15.17 0.43 5.74
CA GLU A 164 -14.80 -0.11 4.43
C GLU A 164 -14.15 0.95 3.53
N ASP A 165 -14.65 2.19 3.50
CA ASP A 165 -14.06 3.31 2.76
C ASP A 165 -12.72 3.74 3.38
N VAL A 166 -12.58 3.66 4.71
CA VAL A 166 -11.29 3.82 5.40
C VAL A 166 -10.34 2.64 5.08
N ARG A 167 -10.83 1.50 4.55
CA ARG A 167 -9.93 0.45 4.01
C ARG A 167 -9.30 0.86 2.69
N TYR A 168 -9.80 1.89 2.00
CA TYR A 168 -9.31 2.32 0.69
C TYR A 168 -8.66 3.71 0.75
N GLU A 169 -7.36 3.79 0.46
CA GLU A 169 -6.63 5.04 0.28
C GLU A 169 -6.48 5.30 -1.24
N GLY A 170 -7.58 5.70 -1.88
CA GLY A 170 -7.67 5.73 -3.35
C GLY A 170 -7.92 4.32 -3.93
N ASP A 171 -7.11 3.89 -4.89
CA ASP A 171 -7.23 2.58 -5.56
C ASP A 171 -6.72 1.39 -4.73
N TRP A 172 -6.26 1.64 -3.49
CA TRP A 172 -5.51 0.68 -2.70
C TRP A 172 -6.26 0.24 -1.45
N ARG A 173 -6.49 -1.07 -1.28
CA ARG A 173 -7.11 -1.67 -0.09
C ARG A 173 -6.07 -2.15 0.91
N ARG A 174 -6.15 -1.68 2.16
CA ARG A 174 -5.41 -2.26 3.28
C ARG A 174 -6.09 -3.55 3.76
N LEU A 175 -5.41 -4.69 3.64
CA LEU A 175 -5.92 -6.00 4.06
C LEU A 175 -5.65 -6.27 5.54
N ARG A 176 -6.68 -6.64 6.31
CA ARG A 176 -6.53 -7.07 7.70
C ARG A 176 -6.21 -8.56 7.77
N HIS A 177 -5.65 -9.01 8.89
CA HIS A 177 -5.37 -10.43 9.11
C HIS A 177 -6.62 -11.33 8.95
N SER A 178 -7.82 -10.82 9.27
CA SER A 178 -9.10 -11.51 9.08
C SER A 178 -9.51 -11.69 7.63
N ASP A 179 -9.04 -10.81 6.74
CA ASP A 179 -9.43 -10.76 5.33
C ASP A 179 -8.55 -11.71 4.49
N VAL A 180 -7.43 -12.14 5.07
CA VAL A 180 -6.43 -12.97 4.43
C VAL A 180 -6.52 -14.38 5.02
N GLN A 181 -7.20 -15.28 4.32
CA GLN A 181 -7.15 -16.70 4.63
C GLN A 181 -5.79 -17.23 4.15
N LYS A 182 -4.82 -17.29 5.07
CA LYS A 182 -3.55 -17.97 4.85
C LYS A 182 -3.82 -19.46 4.58
N LEU A 183 -3.37 -19.92 3.42
CA LEU A 183 -3.44 -21.31 2.99
C LEU A 183 -2.15 -22.03 3.40
N HIS A 184 -1.75 -23.04 2.64
CA HIS A 184 -0.52 -23.76 2.90
C HIS A 184 0.70 -22.84 2.79
N ILE A 185 1.64 -23.07 3.70
CA ILE A 185 2.95 -22.45 3.67
C ILE A 185 3.65 -22.96 2.40
N VAL A 186 4.02 -22.02 1.54
CA VAL A 186 4.79 -22.26 0.33
C VAL A 186 6.27 -22.36 0.70
N HIS A 187 6.75 -21.47 1.58
CA HIS A 187 8.15 -21.43 1.96
C HIS A 187 8.39 -20.75 3.31
N GLN A 188 9.46 -21.12 4.02
CA GLN A 188 9.90 -20.47 5.26
C GLN A 188 11.42 -20.34 5.28
N TYR A 189 11.93 -19.19 5.73
CA TYR A 189 13.35 -19.03 6.05
C TYR A 189 13.56 -18.18 7.31
N ALA A 190 14.65 -18.50 8.02
CA ALA A 190 15.08 -17.74 9.18
C ALA A 190 15.77 -16.44 8.73
N VAL A 191 15.35 -15.32 9.33
CA VAL A 191 15.99 -14.00 9.23
C VAL A 191 16.47 -13.57 10.62
N ALA A 192 17.29 -12.52 10.69
CA ALA A 192 17.86 -12.04 11.95
C ALA A 192 16.81 -11.77 13.04
N ASP A 193 15.63 -11.29 12.63
CA ASP A 193 14.54 -10.89 13.54
C ASP A 193 13.37 -11.87 13.60
N GLY A 194 13.48 -13.07 13.00
CA GLY A 194 12.40 -14.06 13.05
C GLY A 194 12.38 -15.07 11.92
N ILE A 195 11.18 -15.58 11.60
CA ILE A 195 10.97 -16.53 10.50
C ILE A 195 10.05 -15.86 9.48
N LEU A 196 10.57 -15.60 8.28
CA LEU A 196 9.74 -15.14 7.18
C LEU A 196 9.00 -16.34 6.57
N THR A 197 7.68 -16.23 6.44
CA THR A 197 6.80 -17.29 5.94
C THR A 197 6.04 -16.83 4.71
N TYR A 198 6.29 -17.46 3.57
CA TYR A 198 5.46 -17.34 2.38
C TYR A 198 4.36 -18.39 2.46
N ALA A 199 3.11 -17.96 2.32
CA ALA A 199 1.96 -18.85 2.23
C ALA A 199 1.09 -18.40 1.08
N GLY A 200 0.42 -19.34 0.42
CA GLY A 200 -0.69 -18.98 -0.45
C GLY A 200 -1.75 -18.27 0.39
N ALA A 201 -2.47 -17.32 -0.20
CA ALA A 201 -3.54 -16.64 0.52
C ALA A 201 -4.80 -16.57 -0.35
N ARG A 202 -5.95 -16.66 0.31
CA ARG A 202 -7.21 -16.22 -0.26
C ARG A 202 -7.63 -14.90 0.36
N VAL A 203 -8.04 -13.98 -0.47
CA VAL A 203 -8.65 -12.71 -0.06
C VAL A 203 -10.05 -12.72 -0.62
N ASP A 204 -11.05 -12.55 0.24
CA ASP A 204 -12.49 -12.63 -0.10
C ASP A 204 -12.88 -13.91 -0.87
N GLY A 205 -12.19 -15.03 -0.59
CA GLY A 205 -12.45 -16.33 -1.21
C GLY A 205 -11.74 -16.55 -2.56
N GLU A 206 -11.17 -15.50 -3.16
CA GLU A 206 -10.35 -15.59 -4.36
C GLU A 206 -8.91 -15.93 -4.01
N LEU A 207 -8.35 -16.87 -4.76
CA LEU A 207 -6.98 -17.31 -4.56
C LEU A 207 -6.05 -16.28 -5.19
N MET A 208 -5.40 -15.46 -4.36
CA MET A 208 -4.26 -14.67 -4.79
C MET A 208 -3.08 -15.62 -4.98
N ILE A 209 -3.02 -16.22 -6.17
CA ILE A 209 -1.80 -16.83 -6.65
C ILE A 209 -0.93 -15.71 -7.20
N ASP A 210 0.19 -15.48 -6.53
CA ASP A 210 1.40 -14.86 -7.09
C ASP A 210 1.12 -13.61 -7.95
N ALA A 211 1.07 -12.44 -7.30
CA ALA A 211 0.92 -11.16 -7.99
C ALA A 211 1.96 -10.99 -9.12
N ALA A 212 3.16 -11.56 -8.97
CA ALA A 212 4.17 -11.56 -10.03
C ALA A 212 3.75 -12.43 -11.24
N TRP A 213 3.04 -13.54 -11.02
CA TRP A 213 2.46 -14.33 -12.11
C TRP A 213 1.36 -13.56 -12.84
N PHE A 214 0.44 -12.93 -12.12
CA PHE A 214 -0.65 -12.16 -12.73
C PHE A 214 -0.14 -10.98 -13.55
N LEU A 215 0.76 -10.17 -12.97
CA LEU A 215 1.41 -9.03 -13.63
C LEU A 215 2.18 -9.47 -14.88
N LYS A 216 2.90 -10.59 -14.80
CA LYS A 216 3.61 -11.16 -15.95
C LYS A 216 2.66 -11.59 -17.06
N HIS A 217 1.61 -12.34 -16.76
CA HIS A 217 0.80 -12.99 -17.80
C HIS A 217 -0.32 -12.12 -18.37
N HIS A 218 -0.77 -11.09 -17.64
CA HIS A 218 -1.86 -10.22 -18.08
C HIS A 218 -1.40 -8.81 -18.46
N HIS A 219 -0.25 -8.37 -17.94
CA HIS A 219 0.25 -7.01 -18.16
C HIS A 219 1.66 -6.95 -18.76
N HIS A 220 2.32 -8.09 -18.99
CA HIS A 220 3.73 -8.16 -19.46
C HIS A 220 4.70 -7.39 -18.55
N LEU A 221 4.38 -7.25 -17.27
CA LEU A 221 5.20 -6.57 -16.29
C LEU A 221 5.94 -7.59 -15.44
N VAL A 222 7.24 -7.36 -15.24
CA VAL A 222 8.11 -8.21 -14.41
C VAL A 222 8.70 -7.37 -13.30
N TRP A 223 8.72 -7.93 -12.10
CA TRP A 223 9.30 -7.27 -10.94
C TRP A 223 10.83 -7.36 -11.00
N ILE A 224 11.52 -6.21 -10.98
CA ILE A 224 12.99 -6.11 -11.08
C ILE A 224 13.60 -5.38 -9.87
N GLY A 225 12.89 -5.31 -8.73
CA GLY A 225 13.40 -4.63 -7.53
C GLY A 225 14.75 -5.18 -7.05
N ASP A 226 15.77 -4.31 -6.97
CA ASP A 226 17.12 -4.67 -6.47
C ASP A 226 17.12 -4.95 -4.95
N THR A 227 16.15 -4.40 -4.23
CA THR A 227 15.88 -4.67 -2.81
C THR A 227 14.38 -4.52 -2.56
N PRO A 228 13.67 -5.51 -1.99
CA PRO A 228 12.34 -5.25 -1.43
C PRO A 228 12.50 -4.13 -0.40
N LEU A 229 11.84 -3.00 -0.60
CA LEU A 229 11.74 -1.98 0.44
C LEU A 229 10.99 -2.63 1.60
N ILE A 230 11.63 -2.76 2.75
CA ILE A 230 10.98 -3.27 3.95
C ILE A 230 10.58 -2.05 4.76
N ASP A 231 9.30 -1.92 5.13
CA ASP A 231 8.85 -0.80 5.94
C ASP A 231 9.40 -0.86 7.37
N GLU A 232 9.08 0.17 8.14
CA GLU A 232 9.43 0.27 9.57
C GLU A 232 8.86 -0.87 10.45
N PHE A 233 7.98 -1.71 9.90
CA PHE A 233 7.39 -2.87 10.57
C PHE A 233 8.00 -4.22 10.14
N GLY A 234 9.00 -4.20 9.25
CA GLY A 234 9.60 -5.44 8.76
C GLY A 234 8.81 -6.12 7.65
N GLU A 235 7.78 -5.47 7.09
CA GLU A 235 6.98 -5.99 5.98
C GLU A 235 7.55 -5.50 4.65
N PRO A 236 7.72 -6.38 3.64
CA PRO A 236 8.12 -5.94 2.31
C PRO A 236 7.02 -5.04 1.73
N GLN A 237 7.31 -3.75 1.61
CA GLN A 237 6.58 -2.83 0.76
C GLN A 237 6.77 -3.28 -0.68
N ILE A 238 5.69 -3.78 -1.27
CA ILE A 238 5.53 -3.78 -2.71
C ILE A 238 5.25 -2.31 -3.06
N GLY A 239 6.31 -1.53 -3.28
CA GLY A 239 6.26 -0.09 -3.47
C GLY A 239 5.83 0.29 -4.89
N THR A 240 4.80 1.13 -5.00
CA THR A 240 4.48 2.07 -6.11
C THR A 240 4.46 1.60 -7.58
N PHE A 241 4.69 0.33 -7.91
CA PHE A 241 4.93 -0.16 -9.29
C PHE A 241 6.20 0.39 -9.95
N ASP A 242 7.04 1.16 -9.24
CA ASP A 242 8.27 1.74 -9.81
C ASP A 242 9.37 0.68 -10.03
N ASP A 243 9.18 -0.50 -9.48
CA ASP A 243 10.00 -1.70 -9.59
C ASP A 243 9.43 -2.74 -10.57
N LEU A 244 8.35 -2.38 -11.28
CA LEU A 244 7.75 -3.17 -12.35
C LEU A 244 8.13 -2.57 -13.69
N GLU A 245 8.78 -3.40 -14.49
CA GLU A 245 9.31 -3.00 -15.79
C GLU A 245 8.69 -3.88 -16.87
N ASP A 246 8.65 -3.36 -18.09
CA ASP A 246 8.20 -4.11 -19.25
C ASP A 246 9.10 -5.34 -19.48
N GLU A 247 8.52 -6.49 -19.83
CA GLU A 247 9.27 -7.70 -20.22
C GLU A 247 10.27 -7.42 -21.37
N ALA A 248 9.98 -6.44 -22.24
CA ALA A 248 10.91 -5.96 -23.26
C ALA A 248 12.13 -5.24 -22.66
N PHE A 249 11.96 -4.55 -21.52
CA PHE A 249 13.06 -3.97 -20.77
C PHE A 249 13.92 -5.06 -20.12
N VAL A 250 13.34 -6.18 -19.66
CA VAL A 250 14.08 -7.36 -19.15
C VAL A 250 15.01 -7.97 -20.20
N ALA A 251 14.66 -7.85 -21.49
CA ALA A 251 15.51 -8.29 -22.59
C ALA A 251 16.61 -7.28 -22.97
N SER A 252 16.65 -6.10 -22.33
CA SER A 252 17.67 -5.09 -22.57
C SER A 252 18.97 -5.41 -21.82
N GLU A 253 20.09 -4.93 -22.37
CA GLU A 253 21.41 -4.96 -21.74
C GLU A 253 21.38 -4.42 -20.30
N HIS A 254 20.55 -3.40 -20.05
CA HIS A 254 20.44 -2.74 -18.76
C HIS A 254 19.71 -3.59 -17.70
N ALA A 255 18.69 -4.38 -18.09
CA ALA A 255 18.05 -5.28 -17.15
C ALA A 255 18.93 -6.47 -16.76
N VAL A 256 19.79 -6.93 -17.68
CA VAL A 256 20.84 -7.91 -17.34
C VAL A 256 21.76 -7.33 -16.28
N GLU A 257 22.23 -6.09 -16.44
CA GLU A 257 23.09 -5.41 -15.44
C GLU A 257 22.41 -5.29 -14.06
N ARG A 258 21.12 -4.93 -14.01
CA ARG A 258 20.36 -4.87 -12.75
C ARG A 258 20.24 -6.25 -12.09
N ILE A 259 19.87 -7.28 -12.85
CA ILE A 259 19.84 -8.67 -12.35
C ILE A 259 21.21 -9.06 -11.79
N LEU A 260 22.31 -8.66 -12.43
CA LEU A 260 23.66 -8.95 -11.92
C LEU A 260 23.98 -8.20 -10.63
N SER A 261 23.61 -6.92 -10.53
CA SER A 261 23.74 -6.14 -9.31
C SER A 261 23.01 -6.83 -8.15
N ALA A 262 21.76 -7.24 -8.38
CA ALA A 262 20.98 -8.01 -7.41
C ALA A 262 21.65 -9.36 -7.07
N LEU A 263 22.14 -10.10 -8.07
CA LEU A 263 22.84 -11.38 -7.85
C LEU A 263 24.14 -11.21 -7.06
N GLN A 264 24.86 -10.09 -7.25
CA GLN A 264 26.03 -9.75 -6.44
C GLN A 264 25.66 -9.48 -4.99
N GLN A 265 24.54 -8.79 -4.75
CA GLN A 265 24.03 -8.54 -3.41
C GLN A 265 23.54 -9.82 -2.71
N VAL A 266 22.90 -10.74 -3.45
CA VAL A 266 22.43 -12.04 -2.92
C VAL A 266 23.61 -12.96 -2.59
N ARG A 267 24.74 -12.81 -3.28
CA ARG A 267 25.97 -13.54 -2.96
C ARG A 267 26.69 -12.91 -1.78
N LYS A 268 26.15 -13.15 -0.58
CA LYS A 268 26.95 -13.00 0.63
C LYS A 268 28.15 -13.94 0.53
N PRO A 269 29.38 -13.43 0.68
CA PRO A 269 30.56 -14.29 0.73
C PRO A 269 30.37 -15.32 1.85
N LEU A 270 30.82 -16.56 1.64
CA LEU A 270 30.74 -17.64 2.65
C LEU A 270 31.40 -17.22 3.97
N ALA A 271 32.44 -16.42 3.84
CA ALA A 271 33.05 -15.62 4.88
C ALA A 271 33.62 -14.37 4.21
N SER A 272 33.27 -13.18 4.70
CA SER A 272 34.14 -12.02 4.53
C SER A 272 35.26 -12.19 5.54
N VAL A 273 36.43 -12.58 5.05
CA VAL A 273 37.59 -12.74 5.93
C VAL A 273 38.24 -11.36 5.98
N LEU A 274 37.95 -10.66 7.07
CA LEU A 274 38.71 -9.55 7.67
C LEU A 274 39.18 -8.46 6.68
N ALA A 275 38.58 -7.27 6.76
CA ALA A 275 39.25 -6.06 6.27
C ALA A 275 40.48 -5.84 7.16
N GLU A 276 41.66 -6.21 6.68
CA GLU A 276 42.91 -5.91 7.36
C GLU A 276 43.37 -4.53 6.88
N GLU A 277 43.27 -3.54 7.76
CA GLU A 277 43.96 -2.27 7.56
C GLU A 277 45.45 -2.50 7.80
N THR A 278 46.24 -2.36 6.75
CA THR A 278 47.69 -2.43 6.84
C THR A 278 48.31 -1.29 6.03
N ARG A 279 49.64 -1.24 5.94
CA ARG A 279 50.36 -0.25 5.16
C ARG A 279 50.83 -0.85 3.84
N VAL A 280 50.94 -0.04 2.78
CA VAL A 280 51.45 -0.50 1.48
C VAL A 280 52.80 -1.21 1.61
N ASP A 281 53.68 -0.76 2.51
CA ASP A 281 55.00 -1.34 2.75
C ASP A 281 54.97 -2.65 3.56
N GLU A 282 53.86 -2.95 4.25
CA GLU A 282 53.68 -4.14 5.10
C GLU A 282 52.94 -5.28 4.39
N LEU A 283 52.06 -5.00 3.42
CA LEU A 283 51.34 -6.00 2.61
C LEU A 283 52.24 -6.77 1.61
N TYR A 284 53.57 -6.69 1.75
CA TYR A 284 54.49 -7.27 0.78
C TYR A 284 54.65 -8.79 1.00
N ASP A 285 53.73 -9.57 0.44
CA ASP A 285 53.94 -11.01 0.21
C ASP A 285 54.48 -11.29 -1.22
N GLY A 286 54.51 -10.30 -2.12
CA GLY A 286 54.93 -10.50 -3.51
C GLY A 286 53.92 -11.31 -4.35
N ARG A 287 53.20 -12.26 -3.77
CA ARG A 287 52.24 -13.16 -4.45
C ARG A 287 51.27 -12.46 -5.39
N PHE A 288 50.69 -11.33 -4.98
CA PHE A 288 49.75 -10.59 -5.83
C PHE A 288 50.43 -10.03 -7.09
N PHE A 289 51.56 -9.34 -6.93
CA PHE A 289 52.29 -8.72 -8.04
C PHE A 289 53.08 -9.73 -8.87
N ASP A 290 53.54 -10.82 -8.26
CA ASP A 290 54.14 -11.96 -8.96
C ASP A 290 53.11 -12.60 -9.89
N SER A 291 51.88 -12.78 -9.43
CA SER A 291 50.78 -13.27 -10.27
C SER A 291 50.42 -12.26 -11.36
N LEU A 292 50.39 -10.96 -11.04
CA LEU A 292 50.12 -9.92 -12.04
C LEU A 292 51.23 -9.89 -13.13
N ALA A 293 52.49 -9.99 -12.72
CA ALA A 293 53.64 -10.06 -13.63
C ALA A 293 53.62 -11.35 -14.47
N ALA A 294 53.25 -12.48 -13.86
CA ALA A 294 53.14 -13.77 -14.54
C ALA A 294 51.97 -13.84 -15.54
N SER A 295 50.88 -13.10 -15.30
CA SER A 295 49.67 -13.13 -16.13
C SER A 295 49.84 -12.46 -17.51
N ARG A 296 50.98 -11.80 -17.78
CA ARG A 296 51.30 -11.11 -19.05
C ARG A 296 50.22 -10.11 -19.49
N VAL A 297 49.44 -9.57 -18.57
CA VAL A 297 48.45 -8.53 -18.89
C VAL A 297 49.15 -7.27 -19.37
N SER A 298 48.60 -6.62 -20.39
CA SER A 298 49.22 -5.45 -21.06
C SER A 298 49.50 -4.27 -20.12
N TYR A 299 48.81 -4.20 -18.98
CA TYR A 299 48.94 -3.14 -18.00
C TYR A 299 49.79 -3.51 -16.77
N ALA A 300 50.38 -4.72 -16.71
CA ALA A 300 51.14 -5.19 -15.55
C ALA A 300 52.27 -4.23 -15.16
N GLN A 301 53.01 -3.69 -16.14
CA GLN A 301 54.09 -2.73 -15.88
C GLN A 301 53.59 -1.42 -15.26
N ARG A 302 52.45 -0.89 -15.72
CA ARG A 302 51.87 0.34 -15.12
C ARG A 302 51.38 0.11 -13.71
N ALA A 303 50.74 -1.04 -13.46
CA ALA A 303 50.32 -1.42 -12.12
C ALA A 303 51.53 -1.56 -11.18
N LEU A 304 52.66 -2.12 -11.65
CA LEU A 304 53.91 -2.18 -10.89
C LEU A 304 54.50 -0.78 -10.61
N GLN A 305 54.55 0.10 -11.62
CA GLN A 305 55.04 1.48 -11.45
C GLN A 305 54.16 2.28 -10.47
N LEU A 306 52.84 2.17 -10.62
CA LEU A 306 51.87 2.78 -9.71
C LEU A 306 52.08 2.25 -8.29
N TRP A 307 52.27 0.94 -8.13
CA TRP A 307 52.53 0.33 -6.83
C TRP A 307 53.83 0.84 -6.19
N ASP A 308 54.92 0.96 -6.96
CA ASP A 308 56.19 1.50 -6.47
C ASP A 308 56.05 2.95 -5.98
N GLN A 309 55.24 3.76 -6.67
CA GLN A 309 54.91 5.12 -6.21
C GLN A 309 54.12 5.10 -4.90
N LEU A 310 53.05 4.31 -4.84
CA LEU A 310 52.19 4.20 -3.65
C LEU A 310 52.95 3.72 -2.41
N ARG A 311 53.93 2.81 -2.59
CA ARG A 311 54.78 2.30 -1.51
C ARG A 311 55.66 3.36 -0.87
N THR A 312 56.09 4.35 -1.64
CA THR A 312 56.98 5.40 -1.16
C THR A 312 56.33 6.27 -0.08
N GLU A 313 55.01 6.46 -0.14
CA GLU A 313 54.26 7.30 0.81
C GLU A 313 53.66 6.56 2.01
N LYS A 314 53.84 5.23 2.08
CA LYS A 314 53.35 4.40 3.20
C LYS A 314 51.87 4.62 3.53
N LEU A 315 51.05 4.76 2.48
CA LEU A 315 49.61 4.95 2.60
C LEU A 315 48.96 3.76 3.34
N ALA A 316 47.83 4.03 3.99
CA ALA A 316 46.98 2.98 4.52
C ALA A 316 46.29 2.26 3.35
N ILE A 317 46.17 0.94 3.48
CA ILE A 317 45.47 0.09 2.53
C ILE A 317 44.45 -0.77 3.29
N SER A 318 43.29 -0.94 2.67
CA SER A 318 42.33 -1.96 3.08
C SER A 318 42.51 -3.15 2.15
N VAL A 319 42.74 -4.32 2.72
CA VAL A 319 42.70 -5.57 1.96
C VAL A 319 41.48 -6.37 2.38
N GLU A 320 40.64 -6.66 1.40
CA GLU A 320 39.38 -7.36 1.59
C GLU A 320 39.45 -8.70 0.86
N VAL A 321 39.33 -9.79 1.62
CA VAL A 321 39.33 -11.15 1.05
C VAL A 321 37.93 -11.75 1.16
N TYR A 322 37.34 -12.00 0.00
CA TYR A 322 36.05 -12.64 -0.16
C TYR A 322 36.22 -14.07 -0.66
N ARG A 323 35.52 -15.01 -0.02
CA ARG A 323 35.42 -16.40 -0.50
C ARG A 323 34.00 -16.70 -0.95
N TYR A 324 33.87 -17.19 -2.18
CA TYR A 324 32.58 -17.59 -2.75
C TYR A 324 32.60 -19.09 -3.07
N THR A 325 31.45 -19.75 -2.87
CA THR A 325 31.26 -21.11 -3.39
C THR A 325 31.40 -21.12 -4.91
N SER A 326 32.18 -22.06 -5.44
CA SER A 326 32.10 -22.46 -6.85
C SER A 326 30.84 -23.24 -7.18
N ALA A 327 30.11 -23.72 -6.15
CA ALA A 327 28.84 -24.38 -6.35
C ALA A 327 27.90 -23.49 -7.17
N PRO A 328 27.27 -24.03 -8.23
CA PRO A 328 26.34 -23.27 -9.04
C PRO A 328 25.23 -22.72 -8.14
N VAL A 329 25.00 -21.42 -8.23
CA VAL A 329 23.88 -20.83 -7.50
C VAL A 329 22.62 -21.44 -8.08
N THR A 330 21.87 -22.14 -7.23
CA THR A 330 20.53 -22.61 -7.61
C THR A 330 19.64 -21.38 -7.50
N LEU A 331 19.59 -20.61 -8.59
CA LEU A 331 18.72 -19.45 -8.67
C LEU A 331 17.29 -19.97 -8.81
N PRO A 332 16.32 -19.48 -8.02
CA PRO A 332 14.91 -19.81 -8.17
C PRO A 332 14.31 -19.08 -9.40
N LEU A 333 15.05 -19.06 -10.51
CA LEU A 333 14.65 -18.47 -11.77
C LEU A 333 14.25 -19.57 -12.75
N PRO A 334 13.31 -19.31 -13.68
CA PRO A 334 12.99 -20.26 -14.75
C PRO A 334 14.25 -20.64 -15.56
N GLU A 335 14.38 -21.90 -15.96
CA GLU A 335 15.55 -22.40 -16.70
C GLU A 335 15.79 -21.61 -18.01
N SER A 336 14.72 -21.11 -18.64
CA SER A 336 14.81 -20.26 -19.84
C SER A 336 15.51 -18.94 -19.55
N THR A 337 15.23 -18.30 -18.41
CA THR A 337 15.88 -17.06 -17.97
C THR A 337 17.35 -17.29 -17.67
N ILE A 338 17.66 -18.41 -16.98
CA ILE A 338 19.05 -18.82 -16.72
C ILE A 338 19.79 -19.08 -18.04
N THR A 339 19.14 -19.73 -19.00
CA THR A 339 19.72 -20.03 -20.33
C THR A 339 20.01 -18.76 -21.11
N HIS A 340 19.06 -17.83 -21.23
CA HIS A 340 19.29 -16.55 -21.91
C HIS A 340 20.39 -15.72 -21.25
N ALA A 341 20.42 -15.66 -19.91
CA ALA A 341 21.49 -15.00 -19.19
C ALA A 341 22.85 -15.64 -19.55
N ARG A 342 22.95 -16.97 -19.53
CA ARG A 342 24.18 -17.69 -19.92
C ARG A 342 24.61 -17.37 -21.34
N GLU A 343 23.69 -17.37 -22.30
CA GLU A 343 23.99 -17.05 -23.70
C GLU A 343 24.52 -15.62 -23.83
N HIS A 344 23.83 -14.63 -23.23
CA HIS A 344 24.27 -13.24 -23.23
C HIS A 344 25.67 -13.07 -22.62
N PHE A 345 25.94 -13.70 -21.47
CA PHE A 345 27.26 -13.62 -20.83
C PHE A 345 28.35 -14.31 -21.63
N THR A 346 28.04 -15.45 -22.25
CA THR A 346 29.00 -16.15 -23.10
C THR A 346 29.39 -15.25 -24.27
N THR A 347 28.40 -14.64 -24.94
CA THR A 347 28.65 -13.71 -26.04
C THR A 347 29.42 -12.47 -25.60
N ALA A 348 29.04 -11.83 -24.48
CA ALA A 348 29.74 -10.64 -23.96
C ALA A 348 31.19 -10.95 -23.54
N TRP A 349 31.40 -12.09 -22.88
CA TRP A 349 32.72 -12.56 -22.47
C TRP A 349 33.62 -12.93 -23.66
N GLU A 350 33.07 -13.65 -24.64
CA GLU A 350 33.77 -14.04 -25.87
C GLU A 350 34.06 -12.85 -26.78
N ALA A 351 33.19 -11.84 -26.79
CA ALA A 351 33.43 -10.56 -27.45
C ALA A 351 34.58 -9.77 -26.81
N GLN A 352 35.13 -10.23 -25.67
CA GLN A 352 36.16 -9.53 -24.88
C GLN A 352 35.79 -8.08 -24.61
N ASP A 353 34.51 -7.77 -24.42
CA ASP A 353 34.09 -6.42 -24.06
C ASP A 353 34.37 -6.18 -22.56
N GLN A 354 35.67 -6.16 -22.24
CA GLN A 354 36.25 -5.94 -20.91
C GLN A 354 35.92 -4.54 -20.36
N LYS A 355 35.19 -3.71 -21.11
CA LYS A 355 34.66 -2.42 -20.67
C LYS A 355 33.64 -2.56 -19.56
N ARG A 356 33.00 -3.73 -19.42
CA ARG A 356 32.05 -3.97 -18.34
C ARG A 356 32.78 -4.23 -17.03
N GLY A 357 32.75 -3.20 -16.19
CA GLY A 357 33.39 -3.15 -14.88
C GLY A 357 33.05 -4.33 -13.97
N ALA A 358 34.01 -4.68 -13.11
CA ALA A 358 33.89 -5.45 -11.88
C ALA A 358 33.25 -6.87 -11.91
N CYS A 359 32.23 -7.14 -12.71
CA CYS A 359 31.25 -8.18 -12.45
C CYS A 359 31.64 -9.57 -13.00
N ASP A 360 32.50 -9.66 -14.02
CA ASP A 360 32.42 -10.85 -14.87
C ASP A 360 33.07 -12.15 -14.38
N ALA A 361 34.21 -12.17 -13.69
CA ALA A 361 34.88 -13.47 -13.44
C ALA A 361 34.09 -14.37 -12.47
N ILE A 362 33.54 -13.75 -11.41
CA ILE A 362 32.76 -14.42 -10.38
C ILE A 362 31.40 -14.86 -10.93
N LEU A 363 30.74 -14.01 -11.72
CA LEU A 363 29.45 -14.30 -12.33
C LEU A 363 29.58 -15.30 -13.48
N HIS A 364 30.63 -15.19 -14.30
CA HIS A 364 30.96 -16.17 -15.34
C HIS A 364 31.14 -17.56 -14.71
N HIS A 365 31.91 -17.69 -13.62
CA HIS A 365 32.05 -18.97 -12.95
C HIS A 365 30.73 -19.47 -12.34
N ALA A 366 29.96 -18.58 -11.71
CA ALA A 366 28.66 -18.89 -11.10
C ALA A 366 27.61 -19.39 -12.07
N LEU A 367 27.46 -18.66 -13.18
CA LEU A 367 26.36 -18.82 -14.13
C LEU A 367 26.73 -19.85 -15.18
N LEU A 368 27.96 -19.84 -15.68
CA LEU A 368 28.39 -20.66 -16.81
C LEU A 368 29.05 -21.99 -16.40
N ARG A 369 29.29 -22.22 -15.10
CA ARG A 369 29.94 -23.44 -14.58
C ARG A 369 31.30 -23.74 -15.23
N LYS A 370 31.96 -22.73 -15.80
CA LYS A 370 33.29 -22.88 -16.39
C LYS A 370 34.34 -22.70 -15.31
N GLN A 371 35.24 -23.68 -15.16
CA GLN A 371 36.40 -23.54 -14.28
C GLN A 371 37.22 -22.31 -14.70
N LEU A 372 37.60 -21.50 -13.72
CA LEU A 372 38.59 -20.43 -13.91
C LEU A 372 39.94 -21.13 -14.11
N LEU A 373 40.35 -21.28 -15.37
CA LEU A 373 41.59 -21.99 -15.73
C LEU A 373 42.85 -21.18 -15.36
N GLN A 374 42.72 -19.86 -15.21
CA GLN A 374 43.79 -18.94 -14.87
C GLN A 374 43.29 -17.86 -13.92
N PRO A 375 44.15 -17.32 -13.05
CA PRO A 375 43.84 -16.13 -12.26
C PRO A 375 43.38 -14.97 -13.16
N VAL A 376 42.34 -14.27 -12.73
CA VAL A 376 41.88 -13.04 -13.40
C VAL A 376 42.32 -11.86 -12.56
N HIS A 377 43.10 -10.98 -13.18
CA HIS A 377 43.51 -9.71 -12.59
C HIS A 377 42.69 -8.59 -13.21
N LYS A 378 42.18 -7.69 -12.37
CA LYS A 378 41.58 -6.43 -12.80
C LYS A 378 42.13 -5.31 -11.92
N GLY A 379 42.41 -4.15 -12.50
CA GLY A 379 42.79 -2.97 -11.74
C GLY A 379 42.10 -1.75 -12.32
N TRP A 380 41.58 -0.89 -11.45
CA TRP A 380 40.93 0.35 -11.84
C TRP A 380 41.17 1.45 -10.81
N ILE A 381 40.97 2.68 -11.25
CA ILE A 381 41.23 3.88 -10.47
C ILE A 381 39.98 4.73 -10.51
N GLY A 382 39.37 4.89 -9.35
CA GLY A 382 38.25 5.81 -9.12
C GLY A 382 38.77 7.18 -8.75
N VAL A 383 38.30 8.20 -9.45
CA VAL A 383 38.45 9.60 -9.05
C VAL A 383 37.10 10.09 -8.58
N HIS A 384 37.01 10.45 -7.30
CA HIS A 384 35.76 10.86 -6.65
C HIS A 384 35.50 12.35 -6.81
N HIS A 385 34.27 12.80 -6.56
CA HIS A 385 33.88 14.22 -6.63
C HIS A 385 34.69 15.12 -5.68
N CYS A 386 35.20 14.59 -4.58
CA CYS A 386 36.10 15.30 -3.65
C CYS A 386 37.55 15.39 -4.16
N GLY A 387 37.87 14.83 -5.34
CA GLY A 387 39.22 14.79 -5.90
C GLY A 387 40.13 13.72 -5.29
N GLU A 388 39.65 12.98 -4.29
CA GLU A 388 40.33 11.79 -3.77
C GLU A 388 40.40 10.70 -4.85
N ILE A 389 41.51 9.98 -4.86
CA ILE A 389 41.71 8.85 -5.77
C ILE A 389 41.62 7.56 -4.95
N THR A 390 40.80 6.63 -5.41
CA THR A 390 40.80 5.25 -4.93
C THR A 390 41.43 4.37 -5.99
N VAL A 391 42.56 3.76 -5.67
CA VAL A 391 43.13 2.70 -6.50
C VAL A 391 42.58 1.38 -6.00
N LEU A 392 41.81 0.68 -6.84
CA LEU A 392 41.32 -0.65 -6.52
C LEU A 392 41.99 -1.66 -7.44
N ILE A 393 42.67 -2.62 -6.82
CA ILE A 393 43.27 -3.74 -7.52
C ILE A 393 42.61 -5.01 -7.04
N ARG A 394 42.09 -5.79 -8.00
CA ARG A 394 41.28 -6.98 -7.77
C ARG A 394 41.98 -8.22 -8.31
N HIS A 395 42.14 -9.20 -7.45
CA HIS A 395 42.62 -10.54 -7.77
C HIS A 395 41.49 -11.55 -7.66
N THR A 396 41.22 -12.33 -8.70
CA THR A 396 40.30 -13.46 -8.60
C THR A 396 41.05 -14.76 -8.91
N THR A 397 41.06 -15.67 -7.94
CA THR A 397 41.68 -17.00 -8.03
C THR A 397 40.69 -18.08 -7.64
N VAL A 398 41.02 -19.33 -7.98
CA VAL A 398 40.35 -20.51 -7.43
C VAL A 398 41.33 -21.14 -6.44
N ASP A 399 40.90 -21.38 -5.22
CA ASP A 399 41.74 -22.07 -4.23
C ASP A 399 41.77 -23.59 -4.46
N ASP A 400 42.65 -24.29 -3.74
CA ASP A 400 42.81 -25.75 -3.87
C ASP A 400 41.53 -26.52 -3.49
N ASP A 401 40.68 -25.93 -2.66
CA ASP A 401 39.38 -26.46 -2.23
C ASP A 401 38.27 -26.16 -3.26
N GLY A 402 38.59 -25.47 -4.35
CA GLY A 402 37.71 -25.14 -5.45
C GLY A 402 36.82 -23.92 -5.19
N TYR A 403 36.99 -23.14 -4.13
CA TYR A 403 36.29 -21.88 -3.92
C TYR A 403 36.88 -20.77 -4.77
N ILE A 404 36.05 -19.79 -5.14
CA ILE A 404 36.56 -18.57 -5.75
C ILE A 404 37.03 -17.66 -4.61
N ARG A 405 38.31 -17.32 -4.62
CA ARG A 405 38.90 -16.30 -3.76
C ARG A 405 39.03 -15.01 -4.53
N LEU A 406 38.32 -13.98 -4.08
CA LEU A 406 38.44 -12.61 -4.53
C LEU A 406 39.21 -11.82 -3.48
N GLU A 407 40.29 -11.18 -3.87
CA GLU A 407 41.10 -10.32 -3.01
C GLU A 407 41.14 -8.93 -3.61
N GLU A 408 40.72 -7.93 -2.84
CA GLU A 408 40.67 -6.54 -3.24
C GLU A 408 41.65 -5.74 -2.39
N VAL A 409 42.56 -5.04 -3.06
CA VAL A 409 43.47 -4.08 -2.44
C VAL A 409 42.93 -2.70 -2.76
N ILE A 410 42.45 -2.01 -1.74
CA ILE A 410 41.84 -0.69 -1.82
C ILE A 410 42.79 0.32 -1.18
N ILE A 411 43.18 1.32 -1.97
CA ILE A 411 44.17 2.32 -1.58
C ILE A 411 43.53 3.68 -1.75
N HIS A 412 43.31 4.36 -0.63
CA HIS A 412 42.80 5.72 -0.61
C HIS A 412 43.99 6.68 -0.68
N VAL A 413 44.04 7.48 -1.75
CA VAL A 413 45.05 8.52 -1.96
C VAL A 413 44.39 9.86 -1.68
N PRO A 414 44.71 10.52 -0.54
CA PRO A 414 44.13 11.81 -0.18
C PRO A 414 44.36 12.84 -1.29
N GLN A 415 43.42 13.77 -1.45
CA GLN A 415 43.52 14.84 -2.45
C GLN A 415 44.82 15.65 -2.31
N GLU A 416 45.26 15.88 -1.07
CA GLU A 416 46.43 16.69 -0.71
C GLU A 416 47.76 15.93 -0.88
N SER A 417 47.74 14.61 -1.13
CA SER A 417 48.96 13.84 -1.35
C SER A 417 49.57 14.21 -2.71
N HIS A 418 50.89 14.33 -2.75
CA HIS A 418 51.60 14.56 -4.01
C HIS A 418 51.44 13.37 -4.97
N LEU A 419 51.12 12.17 -4.47
CA LEU A 419 50.73 11.02 -5.30
C LEU A 419 49.46 11.29 -6.09
N ASN A 420 48.52 12.10 -5.60
CA ASN A 420 47.30 12.40 -6.36
C ASN A 420 47.64 12.99 -7.73
N ALA A 421 48.55 13.98 -7.74
CA ALA A 421 49.06 14.60 -8.96
C ALA A 421 49.87 13.62 -9.81
N GLN A 422 50.75 12.82 -9.19
CA GLN A 422 51.57 11.84 -9.90
C GLN A 422 50.74 10.72 -10.55
N ILE A 423 49.70 10.24 -9.89
CA ILE A 423 48.79 9.21 -10.43
C ILE A 423 48.01 9.79 -11.61
N LYS A 424 47.49 11.01 -11.47
CA LYS A 424 46.82 11.72 -12.58
C LYS A 424 47.76 11.94 -13.75
N GLU A 425 49.02 12.31 -13.50
CA GLU A 425 50.03 12.47 -14.53
C GLU A 425 50.40 11.14 -15.21
N LEU A 426 50.70 10.10 -14.41
CA LEU A 426 51.05 8.75 -14.87
C LEU A 426 50.00 8.17 -15.80
N LEU A 427 48.73 8.45 -15.51
CA LEU A 427 47.59 7.89 -16.23
C LEU A 427 46.94 8.89 -17.19
N ARG A 428 47.47 10.12 -17.27
CA ARG A 428 46.91 11.24 -18.04
C ARG A 428 45.42 11.48 -17.77
N ILE A 429 45.04 11.45 -16.50
CA ILE A 429 43.70 11.78 -16.07
C ILE A 429 43.61 13.30 -15.91
N GLU A 430 42.63 13.92 -16.56
CA GLU A 430 42.40 15.37 -16.41
C GLU A 430 42.10 15.72 -14.94
N SER A 431 42.56 16.88 -14.49
CA SER A 431 42.44 17.28 -13.07
C SER A 431 40.99 17.37 -12.59
N LEU A 432 40.04 17.60 -13.51
CA LEU A 432 38.60 17.72 -13.26
C LEU A 432 37.83 16.42 -13.52
N PHE A 433 38.49 15.34 -13.96
CA PHE A 433 37.82 14.08 -14.24
C PHE A 433 37.25 13.46 -12.95
N VAL A 434 35.99 13.06 -13.01
CA VAL A 434 35.32 12.26 -11.98
C VAL A 434 34.77 11.02 -12.66
N GLY A 435 35.13 9.84 -12.16
CA GLY A 435 34.75 8.57 -12.77
C GLY A 435 35.75 7.46 -12.48
N CYS A 436 35.65 6.36 -13.23
CA CYS A 436 36.53 5.20 -13.10
C CYS A 436 37.38 5.03 -14.37
N VAL A 437 38.67 4.78 -14.21
CA VAL A 437 39.60 4.44 -15.29
C VAL A 437 40.10 3.02 -15.08
N TYR A 438 39.83 2.11 -16.01
CA TYR A 438 40.37 0.76 -15.95
C TYR A 438 41.80 0.73 -16.50
N LEU A 439 42.70 0.05 -15.78
CA LEU A 439 44.12 0.02 -16.17
C LEU A 439 44.36 -0.64 -17.53
N HIS A 440 43.49 -1.59 -17.95
CA HIS A 440 43.56 -2.22 -19.26
C HIS A 440 43.08 -1.32 -20.42
N GLU A 441 42.33 -0.26 -20.14
CA GLU A 441 41.84 0.69 -21.14
C GLU A 441 42.83 1.81 -21.44
N VAL A 442 43.87 1.95 -20.61
CA VAL A 442 44.95 2.89 -20.86
C VAL A 442 45.81 2.31 -21.99
N GLN A 443 45.65 2.84 -23.20
CA GLN A 443 46.41 2.40 -24.37
C GLN A 443 47.53 3.39 -24.69
N CYS A 444 48.56 2.91 -25.38
CA CYS A 444 49.52 3.79 -26.03
C CYS A 444 48.87 4.35 -27.30
N TYR A 445 48.86 5.66 -27.43
CA TYR A 445 48.21 6.35 -28.56
C TYR A 445 48.95 6.16 -29.90
N GLU A 446 50.20 5.67 -29.89
CA GLU A 446 51.05 5.60 -31.09
C GLU A 446 51.25 4.18 -31.64
N GLU A 447 50.49 3.18 -31.18
CA GLU A 447 50.56 1.77 -31.67
C GLU A 447 51.97 1.13 -31.65
N HIS A 448 52.92 1.69 -30.89
CA HIS A 448 54.26 1.14 -30.80
C HIS A 448 54.22 -0.24 -30.10
N THR A 449 54.57 -1.28 -30.86
CA THR A 449 54.60 -2.68 -30.40
C THR A 449 55.72 -2.97 -29.40
N ASP A 450 56.67 -2.05 -29.20
CA ASP A 450 57.92 -2.30 -28.49
C ASP A 450 58.39 -1.14 -27.58
N CYS A 451 57.56 -0.14 -27.29
CA CYS A 451 58.12 1.13 -26.79
C CYS A 451 58.58 1.14 -25.33
N GLY A 452 58.40 0.08 -24.52
CA GLY A 452 58.79 0.12 -23.10
C GLY A 452 58.21 1.30 -22.30
N PHE A 453 57.18 1.93 -22.88
CA PHE A 453 56.32 3.06 -22.50
C PHE A 453 56.95 4.19 -21.64
N PRO A 454 57.55 5.23 -22.25
CA PRO A 454 57.70 6.54 -21.62
C PRO A 454 56.33 7.19 -21.41
N ALA A 455 56.18 7.96 -20.33
CA ALA A 455 54.95 8.72 -19.99
C ALA A 455 54.42 9.64 -21.11
N ALA A 456 55.21 9.87 -22.17
CA ALA A 456 54.91 10.69 -23.33
C ALA A 456 53.96 10.06 -24.37
N CYS A 457 53.62 8.76 -24.31
CA CYS A 457 52.85 8.11 -25.38
C CYS A 457 51.52 7.43 -24.98
N SER A 458 51.04 7.47 -23.72
CA SER A 458 49.85 6.70 -23.31
C SER A 458 48.86 7.41 -22.39
N GLY A 459 47.56 7.15 -22.53
CA GLY A 459 46.49 7.71 -21.68
C GLY A 459 45.17 6.92 -21.78
N PRO A 460 44.13 7.34 -21.05
CA PRO A 460 42.89 6.59 -20.94
C PRO A 460 42.04 6.78 -22.20
N ARG A 461 41.37 5.70 -22.65
CA ARG A 461 40.22 5.84 -23.55
C ARG A 461 39.02 6.27 -22.70
N LEU A 462 38.87 7.58 -22.51
CA LEU A 462 37.64 8.12 -21.93
C LEU A 462 36.51 7.88 -22.94
N VAL A 463 35.69 6.86 -22.68
CA VAL A 463 34.45 6.64 -23.43
C VAL A 463 33.48 7.71 -22.92
N SER A 464 33.28 8.75 -23.73
CA SER A 464 32.27 9.79 -23.48
C SER A 464 30.86 9.24 -23.63
#